data_AF-A0A314Z136-F1
#
_entry.id   AF-A0A314Z136-F1
#
_cell.length_a   1.000
_cell.length_b   1.000
_cell.length_c   1.000
_cell.angle_alpha   90.00
_cell.angle_beta   90.00
_cell.angle_gamma   90.00
#
_symmetry.space_group_name_H-M   'P 1'
#
loop_
_entity.id
_entity.type
_entity.pdbx_description
1 polymer ?
#
loop_
_entity_poly.entity_id
_entity_poly.type
_entity_poly.pdbx_seq_one_letter_code
_entity_poly.pdbx_strand_id
1 'polypeptide(L)'
;MTNRKTVSGSRYIQAFYSEVVALHGSAKNLPASCTSKLSPGLCFFPQNVVPVIRTPIFLLNAAYDSWQIKNILAPDIADPKGAWKKCKLDIKNCSPSQLQTMQEYRLQFLRALTHASTSTSHGLLIDSCYAHCQIVTQDTWLAASSPVLGKKTIGKAVGDWYHDRTPFQKIDCAYPCNPTCKNRVYNSNEQQD
;
A
#
# COMPACT_ATOMS: atom_id res chain seq x y z
N MET A 1 -3.45 1.37 0.88
CA MET A 1 -3.52 2.65 1.63
C MET A 1 -3.86 2.40 3.10
N THR A 2 -3.09 2.95 4.04
CA THR A 2 -3.22 2.68 5.48
C THR A 2 -3.35 4.00 6.24
N ASN A 3 -4.29 4.10 7.19
CA ASN A 3 -4.40 5.28 8.05
C ASN A 3 -3.31 5.25 9.12
N ARG A 4 -2.20 5.95 8.89
CA ARG A 4 -1.05 6.03 9.81
C ARG A 4 -0.50 7.45 9.90
N LYS A 5 0.30 7.67 10.94
CA LYS A 5 0.95 8.95 11.20
C LYS A 5 2.09 9.18 10.22
N THR A 6 2.34 10.45 9.92
CA THR A 6 3.53 10.90 9.19
C THR A 6 4.79 10.72 10.05
N VAL A 7 5.96 10.97 9.46
CA VAL A 7 7.26 11.07 10.17
C VAL A 7 7.30 12.20 11.20
N SER A 8 6.44 13.21 11.07
CA SER A 8 6.24 14.27 12.08
C SER A 8 5.17 13.93 13.12
N GLY A 9 4.55 12.74 13.04
CA GLY A 9 3.56 12.26 14.00
C GLY A 9 2.12 12.72 13.76
N SER A 10 1.85 13.48 12.69
CA SER A 10 0.51 13.99 12.38
C SER A 10 -0.36 12.93 11.70
N ARG A 11 -1.69 13.00 11.88
CA ARG A 11 -2.66 12.12 11.19
C ARG A 11 -3.12 12.73 9.87
N TYR A 12 -2.16 13.18 9.05
CA TYR A 12 -2.41 13.94 7.81
C TYR A 12 -3.44 13.27 6.90
N ILE A 13 -3.25 11.98 6.60
CA ILE A 13 -4.12 11.30 5.64
C ILE A 13 -5.55 11.07 6.15
N GLN A 14 -5.73 10.98 7.47
CA GLN A 14 -7.05 10.90 8.08
C GLN A 14 -7.80 12.23 7.94
N ALA A 15 -7.10 13.35 8.16
CA ALA A 15 -7.65 14.68 7.96
C ALA A 15 -8.03 14.89 6.49
N PHE A 16 -7.12 14.55 5.57
CA PHE A 16 -7.36 14.63 4.12
C PHE A 16 -8.67 13.93 3.71
N TYR A 17 -8.88 12.67 4.09
CA TYR A 17 -10.15 11.99 3.72
C TYR A 17 -11.38 12.51 4.47
N SER A 18 -11.20 13.12 5.64
CA SER A 18 -12.32 13.81 6.32
C SER A 18 -12.74 15.04 5.53
N GLU A 19 -11.78 15.79 4.96
CA GLU A 19 -12.03 16.93 4.07
C GLU A 19 -12.64 16.49 2.74
N VAL A 20 -12.17 15.39 2.13
CA VAL A 20 -12.78 14.82 0.91
C VAL A 20 -14.26 14.49 1.15
N VAL A 21 -14.60 13.89 2.31
CA VAL A 21 -15.99 13.62 2.68
C VAL A 21 -16.80 14.90 2.77
N ALA A 22 -16.28 15.90 3.48
CA ALA A 22 -16.97 17.17 3.70
C ALA A 22 -17.20 17.92 2.37
N LEU A 23 -16.16 17.99 1.53
CA LEU A 23 -16.17 18.71 0.26
C LEU A 23 -17.16 18.09 -0.73
N HIS A 24 -17.18 16.76 -0.86
CA HIS A 24 -17.98 16.07 -1.88
C HIS A 24 -19.31 15.53 -1.37
N GLY A 25 -19.60 15.65 -0.06
CA GLY A 25 -20.77 15.03 0.55
C GLY A 25 -20.80 13.50 0.36
N SER A 26 -19.62 12.87 0.30
CA SER A 26 -19.47 11.47 -0.15
C SER A 26 -19.89 10.44 0.89
N ALA A 27 -20.19 10.86 2.13
CA ALA A 27 -20.64 9.97 3.20
C ALA A 27 -21.81 9.07 2.79
N LYS A 28 -22.73 9.58 1.95
CA LYS A 28 -23.89 8.83 1.42
C LYS A 28 -23.54 7.67 0.49
N ASN A 29 -22.33 7.67 -0.07
CA ASN A 29 -21.84 6.64 -1.00
C ASN A 29 -20.94 5.60 -0.33
N LEU A 30 -20.64 5.77 0.97
CA LEU A 30 -19.79 4.87 1.72
C LEU A 30 -20.63 3.75 2.36
N PRO A 31 -20.04 2.57 2.64
CA PRO A 31 -20.77 1.46 3.25
C PRO A 31 -21.41 1.87 4.58
N ALA A 32 -22.73 1.74 4.69
CA ALA A 32 -23.48 2.03 5.90
C ALA A 32 -22.99 1.20 7.11
N SER A 33 -22.51 -0.02 6.85
CA SER A 33 -21.90 -0.90 7.85
C SER A 33 -20.63 -0.32 8.49
N CYS A 34 -19.92 0.56 7.78
CA CYS A 34 -18.75 1.28 8.30
C CYS A 34 -19.14 2.63 8.90
N THR A 35 -19.95 3.44 8.20
CA THR A 35 -20.30 4.81 8.64
C THR A 35 -21.20 4.85 9.86
N SER A 36 -21.91 3.76 10.17
CA SER A 36 -22.65 3.61 11.44
C SER A 36 -21.75 3.43 12.67
N LYS A 37 -20.47 3.09 12.49
CA LYS A 37 -19.51 2.80 13.57
C LYS A 37 -18.34 3.79 13.63
N LEU A 38 -17.97 4.35 12.49
CA LEU A 38 -16.79 5.19 12.33
C LEU A 38 -17.16 6.49 11.60
N SER A 39 -16.35 7.53 11.79
CA SER A 39 -16.50 8.74 10.98
C SER A 39 -16.34 8.40 9.49
N PRO A 40 -17.12 9.03 8.57
CA PRO A 40 -17.12 8.59 7.18
C PRO A 40 -15.74 8.65 6.49
N GLY A 41 -14.88 9.61 6.86
CA GLY A 41 -13.51 9.69 6.33
C GLY A 41 -12.67 8.45 6.65
N LEU A 42 -12.95 7.74 7.76
CA LEU A 42 -12.27 6.48 8.09
C LEU A 42 -12.70 5.32 7.18
N CYS A 43 -13.86 5.42 6.52
CA CYS A 43 -14.37 4.38 5.63
C CYS A 43 -13.75 4.42 4.23
N PHE A 44 -12.86 5.37 3.94
CA PHE A 44 -11.99 5.33 2.76
C PHE A 44 -10.81 4.38 2.90
N PHE A 45 -10.51 3.94 4.13
CA PHE A 45 -9.36 3.09 4.38
C PHE A 45 -9.76 1.60 4.37
N PRO A 46 -9.10 0.76 3.54
CA PRO A 46 -9.43 -0.65 3.42
C PRO A 46 -9.53 -1.41 4.75
N GLN A 47 -8.70 -1.10 5.74
CA GLN A 47 -8.74 -1.79 7.04
C GLN A 47 -10.07 -1.66 7.80
N ASN A 48 -10.91 -0.69 7.43
CA ASN A 48 -12.21 -0.46 8.05
C ASN A 48 -13.38 -0.98 7.22
N VAL A 49 -13.17 -1.28 5.93
CA VAL A 49 -14.24 -1.70 5.02
C VAL A 49 -14.11 -3.15 4.57
N VAL A 50 -12.89 -3.65 4.35
CA VAL A 50 -12.68 -5.05 3.92
C VAL A 50 -13.27 -6.07 4.91
N PRO A 51 -13.16 -5.91 6.26
CA PRO A 51 -13.78 -6.86 7.20
C PRO A 51 -15.30 -7.06 7.03
N VAL A 52 -16.00 -6.10 6.42
CA VAL A 52 -17.45 -6.15 6.24
C VAL A 52 -17.86 -6.45 4.79
N ILE A 53 -16.91 -6.64 3.88
CA ILE A 53 -17.19 -7.03 2.49
C ILE A 53 -17.35 -8.56 2.44
N ARG A 54 -18.42 -9.02 1.79
CA ARG A 54 -18.69 -10.46 1.60
C ARG A 54 -18.06 -11.02 0.34
N THR A 55 -17.93 -10.19 -0.70
CA THR A 55 -17.34 -10.59 -1.97
C THR A 55 -15.86 -10.92 -1.77
N PRO A 56 -15.37 -12.07 -2.28
CA PRO A 56 -13.94 -12.36 -2.29
C PRO A 56 -13.16 -11.24 -3.00
N ILE A 57 -12.02 -10.88 -2.42
CA ILE A 57 -11.12 -9.81 -2.89
C ILE A 57 -9.72 -10.38 -2.98
N PHE A 58 -8.98 -10.04 -4.03
CA PHE A 58 -7.53 -10.22 -4.10
C PHE A 58 -6.84 -8.93 -3.68
N LEU A 59 -6.17 -8.95 -2.54
CA LEU A 59 -5.40 -7.83 -2.03
C LEU A 59 -3.98 -7.89 -2.58
N LEU A 60 -3.67 -6.95 -3.48
CA LEU A 60 -2.33 -6.75 -4.03
C LEU A 60 -1.80 -5.40 -3.60
N ASN A 61 -0.61 -5.37 -3.00
CA ASN A 61 0.07 -4.12 -2.67
C ASN A 61 1.55 -4.36 -2.40
N ALA A 62 2.41 -3.41 -2.77
CA ALA A 62 3.78 -3.36 -2.27
C ALA A 62 3.78 -3.05 -0.75
N ALA A 63 4.60 -3.77 0.03
CA ALA A 63 4.78 -3.47 1.45
C ALA A 63 5.44 -2.11 1.68
N TYR A 64 6.21 -1.64 0.69
CA TYR A 64 6.84 -0.31 0.64
C TYR A 64 6.27 0.48 -0.53
N ASP A 65 4.94 0.61 -0.60
CA ASP A 65 4.29 1.38 -1.65
C ASP A 65 4.85 2.81 -1.71
N SER A 66 5.52 3.10 -2.83
CA SER A 66 6.30 4.33 -3.00
C SER A 66 5.43 5.59 -2.95
N TRP A 67 4.16 5.49 -3.40
CA TRP A 67 3.22 6.60 -3.33
C TRP A 67 2.78 6.84 -1.88
N GLN A 68 2.46 5.78 -1.13
CA GLN A 68 2.15 5.91 0.30
C GLN A 68 3.34 6.48 1.09
N ILE A 69 4.56 6.08 0.76
CA ILE A 69 5.75 6.63 1.43
C ILE A 69 5.91 8.11 1.10
N LYS A 70 5.79 8.49 -0.19
CA LYS A 70 5.89 9.89 -0.64
C LYS A 70 4.79 10.78 -0.06
N ASN A 71 3.55 10.32 -0.02
CA ASN A 71 2.37 11.17 0.21
C ASN A 71 1.71 10.98 1.58
N ILE A 72 2.05 9.93 2.32
CA ILE A 72 1.45 9.65 3.65
C ILE A 72 2.52 9.60 4.73
N LEU A 73 3.56 8.78 4.56
CA LEU A 73 4.60 8.64 5.59
C LEU A 73 5.45 9.92 5.68
N ALA A 74 6.01 10.35 4.55
CA ALA A 74 6.91 11.51 4.49
C ALA A 74 6.46 12.56 3.44
N PRO A 75 5.21 13.07 3.50
CA PRO A 75 4.80 14.19 2.66
C PRO A 75 5.63 15.42 2.99
N ASP A 76 5.75 16.35 2.04
CA ASP A 76 6.63 17.53 2.21
C ASP A 76 6.24 18.40 3.41
N ILE A 77 4.95 18.47 3.74
CA ILE A 77 4.46 19.15 4.97
C ILE A 77 4.97 18.49 6.27
N ALA A 78 5.30 17.20 6.23
CA ALA A 78 5.86 16.46 7.37
C ALA A 78 7.40 16.36 7.32
N ASP A 79 8.02 16.77 6.21
CA ASP A 79 9.48 16.79 6.01
C ASP A 79 9.96 18.16 5.49
N PRO A 80 9.74 19.26 6.24
CA PRO A 80 10.03 20.61 5.76
C PRO A 80 11.53 20.87 5.50
N LYS A 81 12.41 20.08 6.12
CA LYS A 81 13.86 20.14 5.91
C LYS A 81 14.34 19.25 4.76
N GLY A 82 13.46 18.48 4.14
CA GLY A 82 13.78 17.62 3.01
C GLY A 82 14.70 16.44 3.34
N ALA A 83 14.68 15.94 4.58
CA ALA A 83 15.50 14.81 5.00
C ALA A 83 15.16 13.53 4.20
N TRP A 84 13.90 13.37 3.81
CA TRP A 84 13.39 12.24 3.05
C TRP A 84 13.44 12.42 1.54
N LYS A 85 13.79 13.61 1.01
CA LYS A 85 13.78 13.87 -0.45
C LYS A 85 14.53 12.81 -1.25
N LYS A 86 15.78 12.50 -0.90
CA LYS A 86 16.59 11.50 -1.62
C LYS A 86 16.05 10.08 -1.46
N CYS A 87 15.63 9.72 -0.24
CA CYS A 87 15.05 8.41 0.09
C CYS A 87 13.74 8.15 -0.66
N LYS A 88 12.88 9.16 -0.82
CA LYS A 88 11.63 9.08 -1.60
C LYS A 88 11.88 8.88 -3.10
N LEU A 89 12.97 9.46 -3.63
CA LEU A 89 13.32 9.30 -5.04
C LEU A 89 13.83 7.90 -5.36
N ASP A 90 14.68 7.36 -4.49
CA ASP A 90 15.20 6.00 -4.59
C ASP A 90 15.44 5.45 -3.18
N ILE A 91 14.79 4.32 -2.87
CA ILE A 91 14.91 3.64 -1.57
C ILE A 91 16.36 3.27 -1.22
N LYS A 92 17.25 3.13 -2.22
CA LYS A 92 18.68 2.88 -1.98
C LYS A 92 19.40 4.06 -1.34
N ASN A 93 18.86 5.27 -1.49
CA ASN A 93 19.41 6.49 -0.90
C ASN A 93 18.88 6.75 0.52
N CYS A 94 18.07 5.85 1.07
CA CYS A 94 17.61 5.95 2.45
C CYS A 94 18.75 5.63 3.42
N SER A 95 18.90 6.47 4.43
CA SER A 95 19.74 6.16 5.59
C SER A 95 19.18 4.96 6.38
N PRO A 96 20.00 4.30 7.22
CA PRO A 96 19.54 3.19 8.06
C PRO A 96 18.32 3.52 8.93
N SER A 97 18.24 4.75 9.47
CA SER A 97 17.09 5.19 10.29
C SER A 97 15.82 5.41 9.47
N GLN A 98 15.95 5.90 8.23
CA GLN A 98 14.83 6.02 7.30
C GLN A 98 14.30 4.64 6.88
N LEU A 99 15.21 3.71 6.56
CA LEU A 99 14.83 2.33 6.27
C LEU A 99 14.14 1.70 7.48
N GLN A 100 14.66 1.86 8.69
CA GLN A 100 14.03 1.37 9.91
C GLN A 100 12.60 1.94 10.08
N THR A 101 12.41 3.23 9.84
CA THR A 101 11.09 3.87 9.88
C THR A 101 10.15 3.25 8.83
N MET A 102 10.64 2.95 7.63
CA MET A 102 9.88 2.26 6.59
C MET A 102 9.55 0.81 6.96
N GLN A 103 10.44 0.11 7.66
CA GLN A 103 10.17 -1.23 8.19
C GLN A 103 9.04 -1.21 9.22
N GLU A 104 9.04 -0.23 10.11
CA GLU A 104 7.97 -0.04 11.09
C GLU A 104 6.63 0.30 10.40
N TYR A 105 6.68 1.13 9.35
CA TYR A 105 5.51 1.42 8.53
C TYR A 105 4.96 0.17 7.82
N ARG A 106 5.84 -0.70 7.29
CA ARG A 106 5.45 -2.01 6.77
C ARG A 106 4.75 -2.85 7.83
N LEU A 107 5.31 -2.97 9.04
CA LEU A 107 4.68 -3.74 10.11
C LEU A 107 3.29 -3.19 10.48
N GLN A 108 3.13 -1.86 10.47
CA GLN A 108 1.86 -1.20 10.69
C GLN A 108 0.84 -1.47 9.59
N PHE A 109 1.27 -1.57 8.33
CA PHE A 109 0.45 -1.98 7.19
C PHE A 109 0.03 -3.46 7.30
N LEU A 110 0.98 -4.36 7.59
CA LEU A 110 0.68 -5.78 7.73
C LEU A 110 -0.31 -6.06 8.87
N ARG A 111 -0.18 -5.39 10.01
CA ARG A 111 -1.17 -5.48 11.10
C ARG A 111 -2.57 -5.05 10.66
N ALA A 112 -2.66 -4.00 9.83
CA ALA A 112 -3.93 -3.54 9.28
C ALA A 112 -4.54 -4.57 8.32
N LEU A 113 -3.70 -5.26 7.54
CA LEU A 113 -4.12 -6.34 6.65
C LEU A 113 -4.60 -7.57 7.42
N THR A 114 -3.92 -7.98 8.49
CA THR A 114 -4.32 -9.17 9.27
C THR A 114 -5.74 -9.01 9.83
N HIS A 115 -6.11 -7.80 10.25
CA HIS A 115 -7.46 -7.50 10.72
C HIS A 115 -8.48 -7.44 9.57
N ALA A 116 -8.03 -7.13 8.37
CA ALA A 116 -8.85 -6.97 7.18
C ALA A 116 -9.10 -8.27 6.41
N SER A 117 -8.16 -9.20 6.42
CA SER A 117 -8.12 -10.35 5.50
C SER A 117 -7.97 -11.67 6.24
N THR A 118 -8.92 -12.00 7.11
CA THR A 118 -8.95 -13.30 7.81
C THR A 118 -9.59 -14.42 6.99
N SER A 119 -10.31 -14.10 5.91
CA SER A 119 -10.97 -15.12 5.08
C SER A 119 -9.98 -15.86 4.20
N THR A 120 -10.12 -17.19 4.15
CA THR A 120 -9.40 -18.06 3.22
C THR A 120 -9.84 -17.88 1.76
N SER A 121 -11.01 -17.27 1.52
CA SER A 121 -11.49 -16.93 0.17
C SER A 121 -10.78 -15.72 -0.44
N HIS A 122 -10.17 -14.86 0.37
CA HIS A 122 -9.39 -13.74 -0.14
C HIS A 122 -8.09 -14.21 -0.78
N GLY A 123 -7.68 -13.51 -1.83
CA GLY A 123 -6.32 -13.58 -2.34
C GLY A 123 -5.46 -12.51 -1.67
N LEU A 124 -4.17 -12.77 -1.50
CA LEU A 124 -3.22 -11.83 -0.92
C LEU A 124 -1.84 -12.00 -1.57
N LEU A 125 -1.32 -10.94 -2.16
CA LEU A 125 0.06 -10.85 -2.63
C LEU A 125 0.63 -9.52 -2.15
N ILE A 126 1.50 -9.60 -1.15
CA ILE A 126 2.22 -8.43 -0.62
C ILE A 126 3.70 -8.64 -0.85
N ASP A 127 4.27 -7.98 -1.86
CA ASP A 127 5.72 -8.05 -2.13
C ASP A 127 6.52 -7.03 -1.31
N SER A 128 7.84 -7.21 -1.28
CA SER A 128 8.75 -6.32 -0.57
C SER A 128 9.30 -5.20 -1.46
N CYS A 129 8.66 -4.88 -2.58
CA CYS A 129 9.19 -3.92 -3.54
C CYS A 129 8.91 -2.47 -3.12
N TYR A 130 9.78 -1.56 -3.51
CA TYR A 130 9.50 -0.13 -3.51
C TYR A 130 8.82 0.24 -4.83
N ALA A 131 7.51 0.01 -4.93
CA ALA A 131 6.76 0.12 -6.18
C ALA A 131 5.41 0.83 -5.98
N HIS A 132 4.68 1.10 -7.06
CA HIS A 132 3.30 1.60 -7.03
C HIS A 132 2.59 1.17 -8.32
N CYS A 133 1.27 0.94 -8.28
CA CYS A 133 0.44 0.57 -9.44
C CYS A 133 0.95 -0.65 -10.25
N GLN A 134 1.32 -1.74 -9.57
CA GLN A 134 1.98 -2.92 -10.18
C GLN A 134 1.10 -3.78 -11.11
N ILE A 135 -0.16 -3.40 -11.33
CA ILE A 135 -1.07 -4.07 -12.27
C ILE A 135 -1.14 -3.38 -13.63
N VAL A 136 -0.60 -2.17 -13.74
CA VAL A 136 -0.83 -1.30 -14.91
C VAL A 136 0.06 -1.69 -16.08
N THR A 137 1.29 -2.15 -15.82
CA THR A 137 2.27 -2.47 -16.87
C THR A 137 2.55 -3.96 -16.92
N GLN A 138 2.71 -4.50 -18.14
CA GLN A 138 3.10 -5.91 -18.32
C GLN A 138 4.44 -6.24 -17.66
N ASP A 139 5.33 -5.26 -17.60
CA ASP A 139 6.63 -5.36 -16.94
C ASP A 139 6.57 -5.70 -15.45
N THR A 140 5.48 -5.34 -14.77
CA THR A 140 5.28 -5.66 -13.35
C THR A 140 4.22 -6.75 -13.17
N TRP A 141 3.29 -6.87 -14.12
CA TRP A 141 2.17 -7.80 -14.06
C TRP A 141 2.55 -9.24 -14.43
N LEU A 142 3.05 -9.49 -15.65
CA LEU A 142 3.14 -10.86 -16.21
C LEU A 142 4.38 -11.15 -17.07
N ALA A 143 5.16 -10.14 -17.46
CA ALA A 143 6.40 -10.34 -18.21
C ALA A 143 7.39 -11.27 -17.47
N ALA A 144 8.31 -11.90 -18.20
CA ALA A 144 9.31 -12.80 -17.63
C ALA A 144 10.22 -12.13 -16.57
N SER A 145 10.40 -10.81 -16.67
CA SER A 145 11.18 -10.00 -15.71
C SER A 145 10.32 -9.38 -14.60
N SER A 146 9.03 -9.75 -14.47
CA SER A 146 8.15 -9.21 -13.43
C SER A 146 8.59 -9.62 -12.03
N PRO A 147 8.25 -8.85 -10.98
CA PRO A 147 8.39 -9.30 -9.61
C PRO A 147 7.70 -10.65 -9.39
N VAL A 148 8.38 -11.51 -8.65
CA VAL A 148 7.92 -12.87 -8.34
C VAL A 148 7.81 -13.02 -6.82
N LEU A 149 6.69 -13.54 -6.36
CA LEU A 149 6.50 -13.99 -4.99
C LEU A 149 6.01 -15.43 -4.99
N GLY A 150 6.67 -16.29 -4.20
CA GLY A 150 6.27 -17.68 -4.10
C GLY A 150 6.22 -18.43 -5.44
N LYS A 151 7.19 -18.13 -6.33
CA LYS A 151 7.33 -18.67 -7.69
C LYS A 151 6.21 -18.29 -8.67
N LYS A 152 5.42 -17.24 -8.39
CA LYS A 152 4.42 -16.70 -9.33
C LYS A 152 4.66 -15.21 -9.56
N THR A 153 4.50 -14.77 -10.81
CA THR A 153 4.29 -13.36 -11.13
C THR A 153 2.95 -12.90 -10.58
N ILE A 154 2.76 -11.59 -10.46
CA ILE A 154 1.51 -11.00 -9.95
C ILE A 154 0.32 -11.49 -10.77
N GLY A 155 0.38 -11.39 -12.11
CA GLY A 155 -0.71 -11.78 -12.99
C GLY A 155 -1.01 -13.27 -12.95
N LYS A 156 0.01 -14.13 -12.76
CA LYS A 156 -0.21 -15.57 -12.57
C LYS A 156 -0.90 -15.86 -11.24
N ALA A 157 -0.49 -15.18 -10.16
CA ALA A 157 -1.10 -15.36 -8.84
C ALA A 157 -2.57 -14.93 -8.83
N VAL A 158 -2.88 -13.76 -9.40
CA VAL A 158 -4.26 -13.27 -9.52
C VAL A 158 -5.09 -14.19 -10.42
N GLY A 159 -4.57 -14.56 -11.60
CA GLY A 159 -5.28 -15.43 -12.54
C GLY A 159 -5.47 -16.87 -12.04
N ASP A 160 -4.64 -17.36 -11.14
CA ASP A 160 -4.86 -18.66 -10.49
C ASP A 160 -5.91 -18.58 -9.38
N TRP A 161 -5.91 -17.50 -8.61
CA TRP A 161 -6.94 -17.26 -7.59
C TRP A 161 -8.31 -17.01 -8.22
N TYR A 162 -8.40 -16.16 -9.24
CA TYR A 162 -9.66 -15.77 -9.88
C TYR A 162 -10.40 -16.95 -10.54
N HIS A 163 -9.65 -17.92 -11.07
CA HIS A 163 -10.19 -19.11 -11.72
C HIS A 163 -10.22 -20.33 -10.79
N ASP A 164 -10.12 -20.15 -9.47
CA ASP A 164 -10.15 -21.21 -8.46
C ASP A 164 -9.12 -22.34 -8.70
N ARG A 165 -8.02 -22.05 -9.41
CA ARG A 165 -6.97 -23.02 -9.72
C ARG A 165 -6.07 -23.28 -8.53
N THR A 166 -5.66 -22.21 -7.84
CA THR A 166 -4.83 -22.33 -6.64
C THR A 166 -5.01 -21.08 -5.78
N PRO A 167 -5.29 -21.22 -4.47
CA PRO A 167 -5.30 -20.08 -3.57
C PRO A 167 -3.92 -19.42 -3.52
N PHE A 168 -3.89 -18.12 -3.29
CA PHE A 168 -2.64 -17.39 -3.14
C PHE A 168 -2.77 -16.38 -2.01
N GLN A 169 -2.13 -16.67 -0.88
CA GLN A 169 -2.02 -15.76 0.26
C GLN A 169 -0.57 -15.73 0.75
N LYS A 170 0.20 -14.76 0.24
CA LYS A 170 1.63 -14.63 0.58
C LYS A 170 2.00 -13.18 0.87
N ILE A 171 2.81 -13.04 1.91
CA ILE A 171 3.49 -11.80 2.28
C ILE A 171 4.99 -12.10 2.19
N ASP A 172 5.69 -11.23 1.50
CA ASP A 172 7.13 -11.33 1.28
C ASP A 172 7.92 -10.91 2.53
N CYS A 173 9.23 -11.17 2.53
CA CYS A 173 10.14 -10.74 3.59
C CYS A 173 10.31 -9.21 3.63
N ALA A 174 11.12 -8.71 4.57
CA ALA A 174 11.45 -7.29 4.63
C ALA A 174 12.42 -6.92 3.50
N TYR A 175 12.24 -5.73 2.88
CA TYR A 175 13.21 -5.17 1.94
C TYR A 175 14.62 -5.15 2.56
N PRO A 176 15.70 -5.45 1.81
CA PRO A 176 15.77 -5.66 0.36
C PRO A 176 15.77 -7.12 -0.10
N CYS A 177 14.94 -7.99 0.49
CA CYS A 177 15.10 -9.42 0.27
C CYS A 177 14.69 -9.97 -1.11
N ASN A 178 13.79 -9.31 -1.85
CA ASN A 178 13.30 -9.82 -3.12
C ASN A 178 14.09 -9.23 -4.31
N PRO A 179 14.98 -10.03 -4.94
CA PRO A 179 15.84 -9.53 -6.02
C PRO A 179 15.09 -9.30 -7.33
N THR A 180 13.84 -9.77 -7.46
CA THR A 180 13.03 -9.60 -8.67
C THR A 180 12.28 -8.26 -8.71
N CYS A 181 12.38 -7.47 -7.64
CA CYS A 181 11.70 -6.18 -7.54
C CYS A 181 12.21 -5.15 -8.57
N LYS A 182 11.27 -4.58 -9.32
CA LYS A 182 11.48 -3.37 -10.11
C LYS A 182 11.19 -2.14 -9.24
N ASN A 183 12.15 -1.79 -8.39
CA ASN A 183 12.00 -0.65 -7.49
C ASN A 183 11.94 0.67 -8.28
N ARG A 184 11.00 1.54 -7.90
CA ARG A 184 10.78 2.82 -8.53
C ARG A 184 11.92 3.77 -8.22
N VAL A 185 12.45 4.40 -9.27
CA VAL A 185 13.38 5.52 -9.19
C VAL A 185 12.67 6.71 -9.81
N TYR A 186 12.35 7.72 -9.02
CA TYR A 186 11.75 8.96 -9.51
C TYR A 186 12.82 9.91 -10.02
N ASN A 187 12.53 10.61 -11.11
CA ASN A 187 13.36 11.72 -11.54
C ASN A 187 13.19 12.92 -10.57
N SER A 188 14.22 13.75 -10.40
CA SER A 188 14.15 14.95 -9.56
C SER A 188 13.01 15.91 -9.96
N ASN A 189 12.56 15.84 -11.22
CA ASN A 189 11.53 16.70 -11.79
C ASN A 189 10.09 16.18 -11.56
N GLU A 190 9.91 14.91 -11.15
CA GLU A 190 8.61 14.29 -10.84
C GLU A 190 8.16 14.56 -9.38
N GLN A 191 8.83 15.49 -8.70
CA GLN A 191 8.45 15.95 -7.35
C GLN A 191 7.28 16.93 -7.36
N GLN A 192 6.83 17.40 -8.53
CA GLN A 192 5.81 18.44 -8.65
C GLN A 192 4.36 17.93 -8.78
N ASP A 193 4.16 16.63 -8.99
CA ASP A 193 2.83 15.99 -9.04
C ASP A 193 2.57 15.07 -7.83
#